data_AF-X1NGN8-F1
#
_entry.id   AF-X1NGN8-F1
#
_cell.length_a   1.000
_cell.length_b   1.000
_cell.length_c   1.000
_cell.angle_alpha   90.00
_cell.angle_beta   90.00
_cell.angle_gamma   90.00
#
_symmetry.space_group_name_H-M   'P 1'
#
loop_
_entity.id
_entity.type
_entity.pdbx_description
1 polymer ?
#
loop_
_entity_poly.entity_id
_entity_poly.type
_entity_poly.pdbx_seq_one_letter_code
_entity_poly.pdbx_strand_id
1 'polypeptide(L)' 'QLAIKKWGRLAMLVLNTWGIKTTRDFGEIVYLMIKHKWMNAQPTDSIDDFNDVYDFKTAFKDQFKF' A
#
# COMPACT_ATOMS: atom_id res chain seq x y z
N GLN A 1 11.72 -3.30 -4.95
CA GLN A 1 12.31 -3.00 -3.63
C GLN A 1 11.24 -2.37 -2.75
N LEU A 2 11.04 -2.84 -1.52
CA LEU A 2 10.00 -2.34 -0.59
C LEU A 2 10.28 -0.90 -0.13
N ALA A 3 9.24 -0.20 0.34
CA ALA A 3 9.30 1.21 0.76
C ALA A 3 10.34 1.46 1.88
N ILE A 4 10.41 0.56 2.89
CA ILE A 4 11.38 0.66 4.00
C ILE A 4 12.81 0.52 3.50
N LYS A 5 13.07 -0.42 2.59
CA LYS A 5 14.40 -0.62 2.02
C LYS A 5 14.89 0.61 1.23
N LYS A 6 13.96 1.37 0.64
CA LYS A 6 14.26 2.53 -0.20
C LYS A 6 14.38 3.84 0.58
N TRP A 7 13.49 4.07 1.54
CA TRP A 7 13.37 5.36 2.24
C TRP A 7 13.62 5.26 3.75
N GLY A 8 13.86 4.06 4.28
CA GLY A 8 14.08 3.83 5.70
C GLY A 8 12.94 4.37 6.54
N ARG A 9 13.29 5.15 7.58
CA ARG A 9 12.33 5.80 8.50
C ARG A 9 11.40 6.80 7.80
N LEU A 10 11.76 7.27 6.61
CA LEU A 10 10.94 8.21 5.83
C LEU A 10 9.86 7.52 5.00
N ALA A 11 9.83 6.18 4.95
CA ALA A 11 8.88 5.44 4.12
C ALA A 11 7.41 5.85 4.37
N MET A 12 7.01 5.99 5.63
CA MET A 12 5.65 6.41 5.99
C MET A 12 5.37 7.85 5.51
N LEU A 13 6.32 8.77 5.67
CA LEU A 13 6.16 10.14 5.22
C LEU A 13 6.00 10.21 3.69
N VAL A 14 6.84 9.48 2.95
CA VAL A 14 6.80 9.44 1.49
C VAL A 14 5.49 8.85 0.97
N LEU A 15 4.98 7.77 1.57
CA LEU A 15 3.70 7.19 1.17
C LEU A 15 2.54 8.16 1.48
N ASN A 16 2.57 8.80 2.64
CA ASN A 16 1.56 9.79 3.02
C ASN A 16 1.54 11.00 2.08
N THR A 17 2.69 11.47 1.58
CA THR A 17 2.72 12.58 0.61
C THR A 17 2.19 12.20 -0.76
N TRP A 18 2.15 10.91 -1.10
CA TRP A 18 1.46 10.39 -2.28
C TRP A 18 -0.02 10.12 -2.05
N GLY A 19 -0.53 10.39 -0.85
CA GLY A 19 -1.92 10.12 -0.46
C GLY A 19 -2.16 8.67 -0.02
N ILE A 20 -1.12 7.84 0.09
CA ILE A 20 -1.23 6.42 0.47
C ILE A 20 -1.07 6.31 1.98
N LYS A 21 -2.18 6.10 2.69
CA LYS A 21 -2.24 6.09 4.16
C LYS A 21 -2.56 4.72 4.74
N THR A 22 -3.18 3.86 3.92
CA THR A 22 -3.67 2.54 4.28
C THR A 22 -3.40 1.56 3.13
N THR A 23 -3.55 0.27 3.41
CA THR A 23 -3.51 -0.76 2.35
C THR A 23 -4.62 -0.60 1.34
N ARG A 24 -5.77 -0.03 1.73
CA ARG A 24 -6.88 0.26 0.82
C ARG A 24 -6.48 1.24 -0.29
N ASP A 25 -5.65 2.23 0.02
CA ASP A 25 -5.22 3.21 -0.98
C ASP A 25 -4.41 2.56 -2.12
N PHE A 26 -3.68 1.48 -1.84
CA PHE A 26 -3.06 0.66 -2.90
C PHE A 26 -4.10 -0.09 -3.72
N GLY A 27 -5.15 -0.62 -3.08
CA GLY A 27 -6.27 -1.26 -3.76
C GLY A 27 -6.95 -0.33 -4.75
N GLU A 28 -7.19 0.92 -4.37
CA GLU A 28 -7.75 1.94 -5.27
C GLU A 28 -6.86 2.17 -6.51
N ILE A 29 -5.54 2.25 -6.33
CA ILE A 29 -4.58 2.37 -7.43
C ILE A 29 -4.65 1.15 -8.37
N VAL A 30 -4.70 -0.06 -7.82
CA VAL A 30 -4.81 -1.31 -8.59
C VAL A 30 -6.14 -1.37 -9.36
N TYR A 31 -7.26 -1.04 -8.72
CA TYR A 31 -8.58 -1.05 -9.35
C TYR A 31 -8.76 0.05 -10.40
N LEU A 32 -8.08 1.19 -10.24
CA LEU A 32 -7.96 2.18 -11.33
C LEU A 32 -7.24 1.58 -12.55
N MET A 33 -6.15 0.85 -12.35
CA MET A 33 -5.45 0.17 -13.46
C MET A 33 -6.32 -0.90 -14.12
N ILE A 34 -7.09 -1.67 -13.34
CA ILE A 34 -8.06 -2.65 -13.87
C ILE A 34 -9.12 -1.95 -14.71
N LYS A 35 -9.71 -0.87 -14.20
CA LYS A 35 -10.71 -0.06 -14.92
C LYS A 35 -10.19 0.46 -16.26
N HIS A 36 -8.92 0.84 -16.32
CA HIS A 36 -8.25 1.32 -17.53
C HIS A 36 -7.66 0.22 -18.41
N LYS A 37 -7.91 -1.07 -18.09
CA LYS A 37 -7.40 -2.25 -18.83
C LYS A 37 -5.87 -2.34 -18.87
N TRP A 38 -5.20 -1.74 -17.89
CA TRP A 38 -3.74 -1.87 -17.70
C TRP A 38 -3.39 -3.08 -16.85
N MET A 39 -4.37 -3.64 -16.14
CA MET A 39 -4.26 -4.84 -15.32
C MET A 39 -5.54 -5.67 -15.43
N ASN A 40 -5.45 -6.98 -15.18
CA ASN A 40 -6.59 -7.88 -15.10
C ASN A 40 -6.79 -8.30 -13.64
N ALA A 41 -8.06 -8.42 -13.22
CA ALA A 41 -8.46 -9.05 -11.96
C ALA A 41 -9.03 -10.44 -12.22
N GLN A 42 -8.91 -11.33 -11.24
CA GLN A 42 -9.66 -12.58 -11.22
C GLN A 42 -11.09 -12.34 -10.76
N PRO A 43 -12.06 -13.21 -11.12
CA PRO A 43 -13.45 -13.08 -10.66
C PRO A 43 -13.62 -13.10 -9.14
N THR A 44 -12.64 -13.65 -8.42
CA THR A 44 -12.63 -13.75 -6.95
C THR A 44 -12.01 -12.53 -6.27
N ASP A 45 -11.31 -11.67 -7.02
CA ASP A 45 -10.60 -10.53 -6.44
C ASP A 45 -11.60 -9.43 -6.08
N SER A 46 -11.51 -8.93 -4.86
CA SER A 46 -12.27 -7.79 -4.38
C SER A 46 -11.35 -6.64 -4.00
N ILE A 47 -11.82 -5.41 -4.19
CA ILE A 47 -11.12 -4.24 -3.68
C ILE A 47 -11.03 -4.28 -2.15
N ASP A 48 -11.94 -5.00 -1.50
CA ASP A 48 -11.94 -5.21 -0.05
C ASP A 48 -10.82 -6.15 0.42
N ASP A 49 -10.19 -6.91 -0.47
CA ASP A 49 -8.99 -7.70 -0.16
C ASP A 49 -7.81 -6.80 0.24
N PHE A 50 -7.91 -5.49 0.00
CA PHE A 50 -6.93 -4.49 0.40
C PHE A 50 -7.27 -3.82 1.74
N ASN A 51 -8.42 -4.09 2.35
CA ASN A 51 -8.78 -3.49 3.63
C ASN A 51 -7.93 -4.10 4.75
N ASP A 52 -7.29 -3.24 5.55
CA ASP A 52 -6.58 -3.58 6.78
C ASP A 52 -5.57 -4.75 6.69
N VAL A 53 -5.01 -5.01 5.50
CA VAL A 53 -4.01 -6.08 5.28
C VAL A 53 -2.77 -5.86 6.16
N TYR A 54 -2.39 -4.60 6.37
CA TYR A 54 -1.32 -4.19 7.26
C TYR A 54 -1.65 -2.85 7.92
N ASP A 55 -1.40 -2.76 9.23
CA ASP A 55 -1.31 -1.46 9.89
C ASP A 55 0.05 -0.82 9.56
N PHE A 56 0.02 0.32 8.87
CA PHE A 56 1.23 1.06 8.49
C PHE A 56 2.02 1.51 9.72
N LYS A 57 1.36 1.87 10.83
CA LYS A 57 2.10 2.31 12.02
C LYS A 57 2.96 1.17 12.55
N THR A 58 2.40 -0.01 12.70
CA THR A 58 3.11 -1.23 13.10
C THR A 58 4.17 -1.60 12.07
N ALA A 59 3.81 -1.67 10.78
CA ALA A 59 4.69 -2.13 9.71
C ALA A 59 5.93 -1.25 9.50
N PHE A 60 5.85 0.07 9.76
CA PHE A 60 6.97 1.01 9.56
C PHE A 60 7.71 1.35 10.86
N LYS A 61 7.04 1.38 12.01
CA LYS A 61 7.65 1.77 13.30
C LYS A 61 8.49 0.65 13.90
N ASP A 62 8.02 -0.60 13.81
CA ASP A 62 8.66 -1.74 14.48
C ASP A 62 9.94 -2.22 13.78
N GLN A 63 10.23 -1.70 12.59
CA GLN A 63 11.46 -2.04 11.86
C GLN A 63 12.69 -1.28 12.35
N PHE A 64 12.53 -0.31 13.25
CA PHE A 64 13.63 0.45 13.82
C PHE A 64 13.60 0.35 15.34
N LYS A 65 14.40 -0.58 15.90
CA LYS A 65 14.69 -0.60 17.33
C LYS A 65 15.77 0.46 17.65
N PHE A 66 15.63 1.11 18.80
CA PHE A 66 16.66 1.99 19.37
C PHE A 66 17.81 1.16 19.95
#